data_AF-A0ABD4EGE6-F1
#
_entry.id   AF-A0ABD4EGE6-F1
#
_cell.length_a   1.000
_cell.length_b   1.000
_cell.length_c   1.000
_cell.angle_alpha   90.00
_cell.angle_beta   90.00
_cell.angle_gamma   90.00
#
_symmetry.space_group_name_H-M   'P 1'
#
loop_
_entity.id
_entity.type
_entity.pdbx_description
1 polymer ?
#
loop_
_entity_poly.entity_id
_entity_poly.type
_entity_poly.pdbx_seq_one_letter_code
_entity_poly.pdbx_strand_id
1 'polypeptide(L)'
;MQRHWNKKYYYALVIGLIITIIALFSAIYFTRQNAVNQTSDTYKDFNDLKHHTTQNKDWKISTKHVKNDNILITAIHGGGIEPGSTEIARRIANIGKYDFYSFQGLLPADNQRLHITSTNYDEPQLMNMLAATKETISVHGFNGEDPLIYIGGKDKYMAKAIRTELRKAGFTIKSSPKGIEAMSEDNFVNQNGTDSGVQLELTTKQRQLFFKDLKLDKTTRNNSDNYTHTFYKFAKAVHKGIEKAK
;
A
#
# COMPACT_ATOMS: atom_id res chain seq x y z
N MET A 1 -6.65 0.85 -67.26
CA MET A 1 -6.19 1.78 -66.21
C MET A 1 -5.86 1.00 -64.94
N GLN A 2 -4.63 0.51 -64.77
CA GLN A 2 -4.19 -0.06 -63.49
C GLN A 2 -3.87 1.09 -62.53
N ARG A 3 -4.71 1.27 -61.49
CA ARG A 3 -4.49 2.22 -60.40
C ARG A 3 -3.27 1.72 -59.61
N HIS A 4 -2.08 2.24 -59.92
CA HIS A 4 -0.92 2.10 -59.03
C HIS A 4 -1.19 2.88 -57.75
N TRP A 5 -1.84 2.23 -56.79
CA TRP A 5 -1.84 2.69 -55.41
C TRP A 5 -0.38 2.78 -54.96
N ASN A 6 0.08 4.00 -54.68
CA ASN A 6 1.46 4.23 -54.24
C ASN A 6 1.63 3.45 -52.92
N LYS A 7 2.46 2.42 -52.92
CA LYS A 7 2.69 1.55 -51.75
C LYS A 7 3.01 2.38 -50.49
N LYS A 8 3.62 3.56 -50.66
CA LYS A 8 3.86 4.54 -49.59
C LYS A 8 2.58 5.01 -48.88
N TYR A 9 1.49 5.28 -49.60
CA TYR A 9 0.20 5.66 -49.01
C TYR A 9 -0.44 4.49 -48.27
N TYR A 10 -0.33 3.27 -48.80
CA TYR A 10 -0.82 2.07 -48.12
C TYR A 10 -0.09 1.85 -46.79
N TYR A 11 1.25 1.92 -46.76
CA TYR A 11 2.02 1.80 -45.52
C TYR A 11 1.72 2.92 -44.52
N ALA A 12 1.55 4.17 -45.00
CA ALA A 12 1.16 5.28 -44.13
C ALA A 12 -0.21 5.06 -43.47
N LEU A 13 -1.19 4.53 -44.22
CA LEU A 13 -2.52 4.19 -43.69
C LEU A 13 -2.45 3.05 -42.66
N VAL A 14 -1.66 2.00 -42.92
CA VAL A 14 -1.49 0.88 -41.98
C VAL A 14 -0.80 1.32 -40.70
N ILE A 15 0.26 2.13 -40.79
CA ILE A 15 0.96 2.68 -39.62
C ILE A 15 0.02 3.59 -38.81
N GLY A 16 -0.75 4.44 -39.48
CA GLY A 16 -1.77 5.28 -38.85
C GLY A 16 -2.80 4.45 -38.06
N LEU A 17 -3.28 3.35 -38.65
CA LEU A 17 -4.21 2.44 -37.99
C LEU A 17 -3.60 1.74 -36.75
N ILE A 18 -2.34 1.33 -36.83
CA ILE A 18 -1.65 0.70 -35.69
C ILE A 18 -1.50 1.71 -34.54
N ILE A 19 -1.11 2.95 -34.84
CA ILE A 19 -0.95 4.00 -33.83
C ILE A 19 -2.29 4.32 -33.16
N THR A 20 -3.38 4.42 -33.92
CA THR A 20 -4.70 4.68 -33.33
C THR A 20 -5.19 3.53 -32.45
N ILE A 21 -4.93 2.28 -32.86
CA ILE A 21 -5.23 1.09 -32.04
C ILE A 21 -4.42 1.13 -30.73
N ILE A 22 -3.12 1.42 -30.78
CA ILE A 22 -2.26 1.53 -29.57
C ILE A 22 -2.76 2.66 -28.66
N ALA A 23 -3.13 3.81 -29.23
CA ALA A 23 -3.67 4.94 -28.46
C ALA A 23 -5.00 4.60 -27.79
N LEU A 24 -5.90 3.89 -28.48
CA LEU A 24 -7.16 3.37 -27.94
C LEU A 24 -6.92 2.38 -26.80
N PHE A 25 -6.02 1.40 -26.98
CA PHE A 25 -5.66 0.46 -25.91
C PHE A 25 -5.05 1.16 -24.70
N SER A 26 -4.19 2.15 -24.93
CA SER A 26 -3.57 2.96 -23.87
C SER A 26 -4.60 3.80 -23.12
N ALA A 27 -5.56 4.40 -23.84
CA ALA A 27 -6.64 5.18 -23.24
C ALA A 27 -7.59 4.30 -22.42
N ILE A 28 -7.95 3.11 -22.92
CA ILE A 28 -8.76 2.11 -22.21
C ILE A 28 -8.02 1.61 -20.97
N TYR A 29 -6.72 1.33 -21.08
CA TYR A 29 -5.88 0.92 -19.95
C TYR A 29 -5.82 2.01 -18.88
N PHE A 30 -5.58 3.27 -19.27
CA PHE A 30 -5.51 4.40 -18.35
C PHE A 30 -6.86 4.71 -17.68
N THR A 31 -7.97 4.65 -18.44
CA THR A 31 -9.32 4.82 -17.86
C THR A 31 -9.69 3.68 -16.91
N ARG A 32 -9.32 2.43 -17.20
CA ARG A 32 -9.51 1.30 -16.27
C ARG A 32 -8.68 1.46 -15.00
N GLN A 33 -7.41 1.86 -15.12
CA GLN A 33 -6.57 2.16 -13.96
C GLN A 33 -7.19 3.26 -13.09
N ASN A 34 -7.71 4.34 -13.69
CA ASN A 34 -8.38 5.41 -12.96
C ASN A 34 -9.69 4.96 -12.30
N ALA A 35 -10.48 4.09 -12.95
CA ALA A 35 -11.74 3.58 -12.39
C ALA A 35 -11.51 2.60 -11.23
N VAL A 36 -10.48 1.75 -11.29
CA VAL A 36 -10.07 0.87 -10.18
C VAL A 36 -9.62 1.69 -8.95
N ASN A 37 -9.13 2.91 -9.17
CA ASN A 37 -8.75 3.84 -8.10
C ASN A 37 -9.92 4.68 -7.55
N GLN A 38 -11.15 4.48 -8.05
CA GLN A 38 -12.34 5.29 -7.77
C GLN A 38 -13.59 4.41 -7.46
N THR A 39 -13.43 3.29 -6.78
CA THR A 39 -14.58 2.64 -6.14
C THR A 39 -14.80 3.29 -4.78
N SER A 40 -15.99 3.85 -4.52
CA SER A 40 -16.32 4.29 -3.16
C SER A 40 -16.24 3.10 -2.20
N ASP A 41 -15.77 3.33 -0.99
CA ASP A 41 -15.78 2.29 0.04
C ASP A 41 -17.19 1.76 0.26
N THR A 42 -17.28 0.47 0.61
CA THR A 42 -18.57 -0.16 0.94
C THR A 42 -19.16 0.40 2.22
N TYR A 43 -18.28 0.77 3.16
CA TYR A 43 -18.64 1.34 4.45
C TYR A 43 -18.06 2.73 4.58
N LYS A 44 -18.83 3.65 5.16
CA LYS A 44 -18.40 5.06 5.28
C LYS A 44 -17.34 5.28 6.36
N ASP A 45 -17.36 4.47 7.41
CA ASP A 45 -16.52 4.55 8.62
C ASP A 45 -16.46 3.17 9.32
N PHE A 46 -15.66 3.04 10.38
CA PHE A 46 -15.49 1.77 11.10
C PHE A 46 -16.78 1.33 11.80
N ASN A 47 -17.56 2.28 12.31
CA ASN A 47 -18.81 1.97 12.98
C ASN A 47 -19.81 1.31 12.02
N ASP A 48 -19.95 1.83 10.80
CA ASP A 48 -20.77 1.27 9.74
C ASP A 48 -20.29 -0.14 9.32
N LEU A 49 -18.97 -0.32 9.13
CA LEU A 49 -18.39 -1.64 8.87
C LEU A 49 -18.75 -2.62 9.99
N LYS A 50 -18.59 -2.22 11.25
CA LYS A 50 -18.87 -3.05 12.43
C LYS A 50 -20.35 -3.44 12.54
N HIS A 51 -21.28 -2.59 12.11
CA HIS A 51 -22.72 -2.93 12.09
C HIS A 51 -23.06 -4.03 11.08
N HIS A 52 -22.30 -4.14 9.99
CA HIS A 52 -22.59 -5.04 8.88
C HIS A 52 -21.69 -6.29 8.82
N THR A 53 -20.75 -6.44 9.75
CA THR A 53 -19.75 -7.51 9.74
C THR A 53 -19.48 -8.04 11.15
N THR A 54 -18.80 -9.17 11.26
CA THR A 54 -18.53 -9.83 12.55
C THR A 54 -17.03 -9.95 12.80
N GLN A 55 -16.55 -9.39 13.91
CA GLN A 55 -15.18 -9.57 14.38
C GLN A 55 -14.84 -11.06 14.60
N ASN A 56 -13.60 -11.43 14.31
CA ASN A 56 -13.04 -12.78 14.32
C ASN A 56 -13.65 -13.76 13.30
N LYS A 57 -14.65 -13.33 12.52
CA LYS A 57 -15.17 -14.06 11.36
C LYS A 57 -14.78 -13.37 10.05
N ASP A 58 -15.14 -12.10 9.91
CA ASP A 58 -14.95 -11.33 8.67
C ASP A 58 -13.67 -10.50 8.74
N TRP A 59 -13.31 -10.01 9.93
CA TRP A 59 -12.10 -9.24 10.18
C TRP A 59 -11.56 -9.49 11.59
N LYS A 60 -10.31 -9.13 11.86
CA LYS A 60 -9.75 -9.05 13.22
C LYS A 60 -8.78 -7.89 13.34
N ILE A 61 -8.53 -7.46 14.57
CA ILE A 61 -7.46 -6.52 14.89
C ILE A 61 -6.33 -7.30 15.56
N SER A 62 -5.08 -6.99 15.21
CA SER A 62 -3.91 -7.44 15.94
C SER A 62 -3.09 -6.26 16.38
N THR A 63 -2.77 -6.22 17.67
CA THR A 63 -1.91 -5.18 18.25
C THR A 63 -0.75 -5.79 19.00
N LYS A 64 0.30 -5.00 19.18
CA LYS A 64 1.39 -5.28 20.10
C LYS A 64 1.88 -3.95 20.65
N HIS A 65 1.88 -3.83 21.97
CA HIS A 65 2.50 -2.71 22.67
C HIS A 65 3.86 -3.15 23.22
N VAL A 66 4.85 -2.27 23.13
CA VAL A 66 6.19 -2.47 23.64
C VAL A 66 6.66 -1.20 24.32
N LYS A 67 7.48 -1.31 25.38
CA LYS A 67 8.15 -0.14 25.97
C LYS A 67 9.12 0.42 24.93
N ASN A 68 8.76 1.51 24.25
CA ASN A 68 9.47 2.06 23.10
C ASN A 68 9.51 3.60 23.11
N ASP A 69 10.09 4.17 22.04
CA ASP A 69 10.21 5.62 21.79
C ASP A 69 8.94 6.27 21.21
N ASN A 70 7.76 5.69 21.42
CA ASN A 70 6.46 6.11 20.89
C ASN A 70 6.35 6.06 19.35
N ILE A 71 6.80 4.97 18.73
CA ILE A 71 6.62 4.73 17.28
C ILE A 71 5.57 3.63 17.07
N LEU A 72 4.62 3.88 16.17
CA LEU A 72 3.62 2.92 15.71
C LEU A 72 3.86 2.53 14.25
N ILE A 73 3.94 1.23 13.99
CA ILE A 73 3.84 0.66 12.64
C ILE A 73 2.45 0.09 12.46
N THR A 74 1.76 0.51 11.42
CA THR A 74 0.36 0.14 11.21
C THR A 74 0.06 -0.33 9.79
N ALA A 75 -0.98 -1.14 9.64
CA ALA A 75 -1.58 -1.53 8.37
C ALA A 75 -3.10 -1.65 8.56
N ILE A 76 -3.83 -0.57 8.24
CA ILE A 76 -5.30 -0.54 8.37
C ILE A 76 -6.01 -1.41 7.33
N HIS A 77 -5.34 -1.73 6.23
CA HIS A 77 -5.83 -2.62 5.18
C HIS A 77 -5.07 -3.95 5.19
N GLY A 78 -4.95 -4.55 6.36
CA GLY A 78 -4.27 -5.81 6.58
C GLY A 78 -5.01 -7.05 6.09
N GLY A 79 -4.38 -8.21 6.28
CA GLY A 79 -4.97 -9.51 6.02
C GLY A 79 -5.23 -9.72 4.53
N GLY A 80 -6.49 -9.90 4.15
CA GLY A 80 -6.90 -10.05 2.76
C GLY A 80 -7.16 -8.75 2.00
N ILE A 81 -7.22 -7.59 2.68
CA ILE A 81 -7.64 -6.31 2.06
C ILE A 81 -6.55 -5.83 1.09
N GLU A 82 -5.33 -5.61 1.60
CA GLU A 82 -4.13 -5.37 0.81
C GLU A 82 -3.07 -6.42 1.15
N PRO A 83 -3.15 -7.63 0.54
CA PRO A 83 -2.34 -8.79 0.95
C PRO A 83 -0.84 -8.50 1.04
N GLY A 84 -0.21 -8.86 2.16
CA GLY A 84 1.22 -8.61 2.42
C GLY A 84 1.51 -7.41 3.33
N SER A 85 0.55 -6.49 3.51
CA SER A 85 0.72 -5.30 4.35
C SER A 85 0.90 -5.65 5.84
N THR A 86 0.05 -6.54 6.38
CA THR A 86 0.16 -7.02 7.77
C THR A 86 1.51 -7.68 8.04
N GLU A 87 1.96 -8.55 7.15
CA GLU A 87 3.21 -9.29 7.34
C GLU A 87 4.41 -8.34 7.38
N ILE A 88 4.48 -7.40 6.42
CA ILE A 88 5.62 -6.48 6.34
C ILE A 88 5.60 -5.45 7.48
N ALA A 89 4.43 -4.89 7.82
CA ALA A 89 4.26 -3.97 8.94
C ALA A 89 4.68 -4.65 10.26
N ARG A 90 4.22 -5.88 10.50
CA ARG A 90 4.61 -6.67 11.68
C ARG A 90 6.11 -6.94 11.73
N ARG A 91 6.75 -7.21 10.58
CA ARG A 91 8.20 -7.42 10.53
C ARG A 91 8.97 -6.15 10.86
N ILE A 92 8.58 -5.01 10.31
CA ILE A 92 9.20 -3.71 10.62
C ILE A 92 9.09 -3.42 12.11
N ALA A 93 7.88 -3.57 12.68
CA ALA A 93 7.63 -3.36 14.11
C ALA A 93 8.50 -4.27 14.99
N ASN A 94 8.62 -5.56 14.63
CA ASN A 94 9.42 -6.51 15.39
C ASN A 94 10.93 -6.23 15.35
N ILE A 95 11.47 -5.74 14.22
CA ILE A 95 12.89 -5.39 14.13
C ILE A 95 13.19 -4.19 15.01
N GLY A 96 12.36 -3.15 14.91
CA GLY A 96 12.57 -1.89 15.62
C GLY A 96 12.08 -1.87 17.07
N LYS A 97 11.39 -2.94 17.53
CA LYS A 97 10.65 -2.95 18.80
C LYS A 97 9.70 -1.76 18.89
N TYR A 98 8.92 -1.55 17.84
CA TYR A 98 7.88 -0.53 17.76
C TYR A 98 6.51 -1.12 18.11
N ASP A 99 5.56 -0.24 18.43
CA ASP A 99 4.17 -0.63 18.55
C ASP A 99 3.64 -1.08 17.18
N PHE A 100 2.66 -1.96 17.22
CA PHE A 100 2.08 -2.55 16.03
C PHE A 100 0.56 -2.52 16.11
N TYR A 101 -0.06 -2.15 14.99
CA TYR A 101 -1.49 -2.30 14.76
C TYR A 101 -1.73 -2.89 13.35
N SER A 102 -2.71 -3.78 13.21
CA SER A 102 -3.25 -4.11 11.89
C SER A 102 -4.68 -4.61 11.98
N PHE A 103 -5.57 -3.94 11.25
CA PHE A 103 -6.91 -4.43 10.94
C PHE A 103 -6.83 -5.37 9.73
N GLN A 104 -7.38 -6.56 9.85
CA GLN A 104 -7.14 -7.66 8.90
C GLN A 104 -8.46 -8.22 8.40
N GLY A 105 -8.67 -8.16 7.08
CA GLY A 105 -9.74 -8.92 6.43
C GLY A 105 -9.47 -10.42 6.48
N LEU A 106 -10.47 -11.22 6.84
CA LEU A 106 -10.40 -12.66 7.02
C LEU A 106 -11.24 -13.46 6.02
N LEU A 107 -12.03 -12.77 5.19
CA LEU A 107 -12.96 -13.39 4.25
C LEU A 107 -12.22 -14.32 3.28
N PRO A 108 -12.83 -15.42 2.82
CA PRO A 108 -12.21 -16.30 1.81
C PRO A 108 -11.91 -15.60 0.48
N ALA A 109 -12.74 -14.63 0.11
CA ALA A 109 -12.62 -13.79 -1.08
C ALA A 109 -13.22 -12.41 -0.81
N ASP A 110 -13.02 -11.46 -1.73
CA ASP A 110 -13.61 -10.12 -1.68
C ASP A 110 -13.37 -9.37 -0.35
N ASN A 111 -12.12 -9.36 0.13
CA ASN A 111 -11.78 -8.58 1.31
C ASN A 111 -11.74 -7.06 1.02
N GLN A 112 -11.71 -6.65 -0.25
CA GLN A 112 -11.71 -5.23 -0.63
C GLN A 112 -12.96 -4.51 -0.12
N ARG A 113 -14.10 -5.20 0.05
CA ARG A 113 -15.29 -4.63 0.69
C ARG A 113 -15.09 -4.14 2.12
N LEU A 114 -14.03 -4.59 2.80
CA LEU A 114 -13.69 -4.19 4.17
C LEU A 114 -12.74 -2.98 4.20
N HIS A 115 -12.35 -2.46 3.03
CA HIS A 115 -11.54 -1.26 2.91
C HIS A 115 -12.36 -0.03 3.37
N ILE A 116 -11.73 0.82 4.18
CA ILE A 116 -12.21 2.16 4.53
C ILE A 116 -11.02 3.09 4.33
N THR A 117 -11.18 4.07 3.46
CA THR A 117 -10.12 5.03 3.12
C THR A 117 -9.54 5.68 4.36
N SER A 118 -8.24 5.98 4.31
CA SER A 118 -7.46 6.50 5.44
C SER A 118 -8.03 7.78 6.06
N THR A 119 -8.74 8.61 5.29
CA THR A 119 -9.38 9.84 5.79
C THR A 119 -10.67 9.60 6.57
N ASN A 120 -11.23 8.40 6.48
CA ASN A 120 -12.47 8.01 7.15
C ASN A 120 -12.24 6.86 8.15
N TYR A 121 -11.00 6.43 8.32
CA TYR A 121 -10.67 5.30 9.17
C TYR A 121 -10.57 5.75 10.64
N ASP A 122 -11.57 5.37 11.45
CA ASP A 122 -11.79 5.86 12.81
C ASP A 122 -11.89 4.73 13.86
N GLU A 123 -11.25 3.59 13.60
CA GLU A 123 -11.32 2.45 14.52
C GLU A 123 -10.78 2.81 15.93
N PRO A 124 -11.56 2.64 17.01
CA PRO A 124 -11.22 3.18 18.33
C PRO A 124 -9.89 2.71 18.93
N GLN A 125 -9.50 1.45 18.73
CA GLN A 125 -8.24 0.94 19.26
C GLN A 125 -7.04 1.59 18.57
N LEU A 126 -7.08 1.81 17.25
CA LEU A 126 -6.05 2.57 16.55
C LEU A 126 -6.00 4.02 17.02
N MET A 127 -7.14 4.70 17.13
CA MET A 127 -7.20 6.10 17.58
C MET A 127 -6.55 6.27 18.96
N ASN A 128 -6.83 5.36 19.89
CA ASN A 128 -6.20 5.34 21.22
C ASN A 128 -4.68 5.12 21.16
N MET A 129 -4.20 4.27 20.24
CA MET A 129 -2.76 4.05 20.06
C MET A 129 -2.08 5.29 19.45
N LEU A 130 -2.71 5.94 18.47
CA LEU A 130 -2.19 7.17 17.84
C LEU A 130 -2.04 8.30 18.85
N ALA A 131 -3.03 8.50 19.73
CA ALA A 131 -2.98 9.51 20.80
C ALA A 131 -1.79 9.34 21.77
N ALA A 132 -1.27 8.11 21.91
CA ALA A 132 -0.10 7.80 22.75
C ALA A 132 1.23 7.74 21.96
N THR A 133 1.17 7.90 20.64
CA THR A 133 2.29 7.71 19.71
C THR A 133 2.78 9.06 19.19
N LYS A 134 4.10 9.25 19.07
CA LYS A 134 4.68 10.43 18.43
C LYS A 134 4.80 10.28 16.93
N GLU A 135 5.21 9.11 16.48
CA GLU A 135 5.55 8.85 15.09
C GLU A 135 4.79 7.64 14.54
N THR A 136 4.16 7.80 13.38
CA THR A 136 3.33 6.75 12.77
C THR A 136 3.80 6.45 11.36
N ILE A 137 4.03 5.17 11.08
CA ILE A 137 4.34 4.67 9.74
C ILE A 137 3.27 3.67 9.33
N SER A 138 2.48 4.01 8.31
CA SER A 138 1.46 3.11 7.74
C SER A 138 1.97 2.39 6.49
N VAL A 139 1.63 1.11 6.37
CA VAL A 139 1.91 0.27 5.20
C VAL A 139 0.59 -0.07 4.50
N HIS A 140 0.51 0.32 3.23
CA HIS A 140 -0.60 0.06 2.32
C HIS A 140 -0.15 -0.70 1.07
N GLY A 141 -1.11 -1.24 0.35
CA GLY A 141 -0.98 -1.87 -0.94
C GLY A 141 -1.63 -1.02 -2.02
N PHE A 142 -0.89 -0.82 -3.12
CA PHE A 142 -1.37 -0.13 -4.31
C PHE A 142 -1.49 -1.13 -5.47
N ASN A 143 -2.44 -0.93 -6.37
CA ASN A 143 -2.54 -1.76 -7.58
C ASN A 143 -1.43 -1.36 -8.57
N GLY A 144 -0.70 -2.35 -9.11
CA GLY A 144 0.42 -2.08 -10.00
C GLY A 144 1.27 -3.31 -10.33
N GLU A 145 1.67 -3.40 -11.59
CA GLU A 145 2.42 -4.52 -12.18
C GLU A 145 3.94 -4.34 -12.10
N ASP A 146 4.42 -3.12 -11.84
CA ASP A 146 5.83 -2.83 -11.62
C ASP A 146 6.14 -2.84 -10.11
N PRO A 147 7.34 -3.30 -9.67
CA PRO A 147 7.71 -3.34 -8.26
C PRO A 147 8.12 -1.95 -7.77
N LEU A 148 7.13 -1.09 -7.56
CA LEU A 148 7.28 0.30 -7.12
C LEU A 148 6.79 0.48 -5.68
N ILE A 149 7.39 1.47 -5.03
CA ILE A 149 6.98 1.97 -3.73
C ILE A 149 6.75 3.48 -3.86
N TYR A 150 5.64 3.95 -3.32
CA TYR A 150 5.38 5.39 -3.14
C TYR A 150 5.46 5.73 -1.66
N ILE A 151 6.05 6.88 -1.35
CA ILE A 151 6.28 7.31 0.04
C ILE A 151 5.74 8.73 0.20
N GLY A 152 4.67 8.84 0.97
CA GLY A 152 3.98 10.08 1.31
C GLY A 152 4.06 10.41 2.79
N GLY A 153 3.13 11.24 3.25
CA GLY A 153 2.98 11.65 4.64
C GLY A 153 3.48 13.06 4.92
N LYS A 154 2.98 13.65 6.01
CA LYS A 154 3.39 14.99 6.48
C LYS A 154 4.81 15.00 7.05
N ASP A 155 5.29 13.90 7.64
CA ASP A 155 6.68 13.82 8.08
C ASP A 155 7.63 13.65 6.88
N LYS A 156 8.11 14.78 6.37
CA LYS A 156 9.04 14.82 5.24
C LYS A 156 10.43 14.33 5.60
N TYR A 157 10.87 14.46 6.85
CA TYR A 157 12.21 14.08 7.28
C TYR A 157 12.33 12.57 7.34
N MET A 158 11.41 11.90 8.05
CA MET A 158 11.39 10.44 8.13
C MET A 158 11.06 9.80 6.78
N ALA A 159 10.12 10.35 6.00
CA ALA A 159 9.86 9.89 4.65
C ALA A 159 11.12 9.98 3.76
N LYS A 160 11.95 11.02 3.90
CA LYS A 160 13.23 11.15 3.17
C LYS A 160 14.27 10.13 3.64
N ALA A 161 14.38 9.89 4.95
CA ALA A 161 15.30 8.91 5.51
C ALA A 161 14.95 7.49 5.04
N ILE A 162 13.68 7.09 5.14
CA ILE A 162 13.16 5.80 4.65
C ILE A 162 13.38 5.66 3.14
N ARG A 163 13.07 6.69 2.34
CA ARG A 163 13.37 6.72 0.90
C ARG A 163 14.83 6.41 0.60
N THR A 164 15.72 7.03 1.35
CA THR A 164 17.17 6.91 1.15
C THR A 164 17.64 5.48 1.42
N GLU A 165 17.22 4.88 2.53
CA GLU A 165 17.63 3.53 2.90
C GLU A 165 17.00 2.46 2.00
N LEU A 166 15.75 2.64 1.56
CA LEU A 166 15.13 1.75 0.57
C LEU A 166 15.85 1.81 -0.78
N ARG A 167 16.21 3.00 -1.28
CA ARG A 167 16.99 3.13 -2.52
C ARG A 167 18.36 2.45 -2.41
N LYS A 168 19.06 2.63 -1.28
CA LYS A 168 20.33 1.91 -1.01
C LYS A 168 20.15 0.40 -0.97
N ALA A 169 18.98 -0.07 -0.51
CA ALA A 169 18.62 -1.48 -0.55
C ALA A 169 18.14 -1.96 -1.94
N GLY A 170 18.19 -1.12 -2.98
CA GLY A 170 17.88 -1.49 -4.37
C GLY A 170 16.40 -1.46 -4.70
N PHE A 171 15.56 -0.83 -3.87
CA PHE A 171 14.13 -0.67 -4.16
C PHE A 171 13.87 0.56 -5.02
N THR A 172 12.91 0.44 -5.94
CA THR A 172 12.50 1.54 -6.82
C THR A 172 11.43 2.39 -6.14
N ILE A 173 11.80 3.63 -5.81
CA ILE A 173 10.89 4.60 -5.20
C ILE A 173 10.45 5.65 -6.22
N LYS A 174 9.14 5.92 -6.29
CA LYS A 174 8.54 6.97 -7.12
C LYS A 174 7.84 8.00 -6.23
N SER A 175 7.59 9.17 -6.80
CA SER A 175 6.73 10.18 -6.16
C SER A 175 5.29 9.67 -6.12
N SER A 176 4.62 9.88 -4.99
CA SER A 176 3.21 9.49 -4.85
C SER A 176 2.35 10.17 -5.90
N PRO A 177 1.50 9.42 -6.62
CA PRO A 177 0.42 9.97 -7.43
C PRO A 177 -0.48 10.88 -6.61
N LYS A 178 -1.21 11.77 -7.30
CA LYS A 178 -2.23 12.60 -6.69
C LYS A 178 -3.33 11.74 -6.07
N GLY A 179 -3.69 12.01 -4.82
CA GLY A 179 -4.71 11.30 -4.04
C GLY A 179 -4.15 10.30 -3.02
N ILE A 180 -2.88 9.91 -3.11
CA ILE A 180 -2.23 8.96 -2.17
C ILE A 180 -0.95 9.51 -1.54
N GLU A 181 -0.81 10.84 -1.51
CA GLU A 181 0.33 11.50 -0.88
C GLU A 181 0.25 11.52 0.65
N ALA A 182 -0.90 11.17 1.24
CA ALA A 182 -1.15 11.14 2.68
C ALA A 182 -0.90 12.48 3.39
N MET A 183 -1.33 13.58 2.76
CA MET A 183 -1.13 14.95 3.26
C MET A 183 -2.32 15.54 4.02
N SER A 184 -3.49 14.90 3.95
CA SER A 184 -4.69 15.38 4.66
C SER A 184 -4.53 15.26 6.17
N GLU A 185 -5.03 16.23 6.92
CA GLU A 185 -5.15 16.16 8.39
C GLU A 185 -6.11 15.04 8.82
N ASP A 186 -7.13 14.78 7.99
CA ASP A 186 -8.10 13.72 8.26
C ASP A 186 -7.51 12.32 8.06
N ASN A 187 -6.37 12.20 7.37
CA ASN A 187 -5.72 10.89 7.21
C ASN A 187 -5.19 10.43 8.57
N PHE A 188 -5.67 9.29 9.05
CA PHE A 188 -5.33 8.74 10.37
C PHE A 188 -3.82 8.69 10.65
N VAL A 189 -2.98 8.51 9.63
CA VAL A 189 -1.52 8.44 9.81
C VAL A 189 -0.96 9.74 10.39
N ASN A 190 -1.63 10.86 10.14
CA ASN A 190 -1.27 12.19 10.62
C ASN A 190 -2.00 12.58 11.93
N GLN A 191 -2.78 11.69 12.55
CA GLN A 191 -3.47 11.97 13.81
C GLN A 191 -2.67 11.49 15.04
N ASN A 192 -1.34 11.55 14.95
CA ASN A 192 -0.41 11.22 16.03
C ASN A 192 0.03 12.48 16.79
N GLY A 193 0.85 12.33 17.83
CA GLY A 193 1.28 13.44 18.68
C GLY A 193 2.14 14.52 18.00
N THR A 194 2.57 14.33 16.73
CA THR A 194 3.29 15.35 15.94
C THR A 194 2.47 15.88 14.77
N ASP A 195 1.21 15.46 14.66
CA ASP A 195 0.33 15.68 13.52
C ASP A 195 0.99 15.29 12.18
N SER A 196 1.92 14.33 12.19
CA SER A 196 2.74 14.01 11.03
C SER A 196 3.14 12.55 10.96
N GLY A 197 2.65 11.87 9.92
CA GLY A 197 2.95 10.46 9.67
C GLY A 197 3.69 10.23 8.36
N VAL A 198 4.07 8.96 8.14
CA VAL A 198 4.63 8.46 6.88
C VAL A 198 3.74 7.35 6.32
N GLN A 199 3.39 7.43 5.05
CA GLN A 199 2.63 6.39 4.34
C GLN A 199 3.51 5.69 3.30
N LEU A 200 3.54 4.36 3.34
CA LEU A 200 4.21 3.50 2.38
C LEU A 200 3.17 2.78 1.53
N GLU A 201 3.12 3.09 0.24
CA GLU A 201 2.25 2.44 -0.74
C GLU A 201 3.03 1.42 -1.56
N LEU A 202 2.70 0.14 -1.42
CA LEU A 202 3.43 -0.95 -2.06
C LEU A 202 2.61 -1.54 -3.20
N THR A 203 3.09 -1.39 -4.44
CA THR A 203 2.45 -2.02 -5.60
C THR A 203 2.22 -3.53 -5.39
N THR A 204 1.21 -4.07 -6.07
CA THR A 204 0.91 -5.51 -6.03
C THR A 204 2.14 -6.33 -6.38
N LYS A 205 2.86 -5.95 -7.44
CA LYS A 205 4.12 -6.61 -7.81
C LYS A 205 5.18 -6.52 -6.72
N GLN A 206 5.35 -5.37 -6.07
CA GLN A 206 6.31 -5.24 -4.96
C GLN A 206 5.95 -6.17 -3.79
N ARG A 207 4.65 -6.27 -3.43
CA ARG A 207 4.19 -7.17 -2.37
C ARG A 207 4.36 -8.63 -2.76
N GLN A 208 4.09 -9.01 -4.01
CA GLN A 208 4.33 -10.38 -4.49
C GLN A 208 5.80 -10.80 -4.33
N LEU A 209 6.76 -9.90 -4.60
CA LEU A 209 8.19 -10.19 -4.43
C LEU A 209 8.61 -10.55 -3.00
N PHE A 210 7.76 -10.29 -2.01
CA PHE A 210 8.01 -10.66 -0.61
C PHE A 210 7.75 -12.13 -0.30
N PHE A 211 7.06 -12.85 -1.19
CA PHE A 211 6.63 -14.22 -0.95
C PHE A 211 7.09 -15.14 -2.07
N LYS A 212 7.32 -16.43 -1.74
CA LYS A 212 7.70 -17.46 -2.72
C LYS A 212 6.67 -17.54 -3.85
N ASP A 213 7.18 -17.86 -5.04
CA ASP A 213 6.38 -18.01 -6.26
C ASP A 213 5.51 -16.79 -6.62
N LEU A 214 5.83 -15.62 -6.07
CA LEU A 214 5.06 -14.39 -6.25
C LEU A 214 3.60 -14.50 -5.78
N LYS A 215 3.31 -15.42 -4.84
CA LYS A 215 1.96 -15.69 -4.36
C LYS A 215 1.59 -14.83 -3.16
N LEU A 216 0.44 -14.17 -3.25
CA LEU A 216 -0.15 -13.34 -2.18
C LEU A 216 -1.33 -14.00 -1.45
N ASP A 217 -1.62 -15.26 -1.75
CA ASP A 217 -2.69 -15.98 -1.06
C ASP A 217 -2.40 -16.14 0.45
N LYS A 218 -3.46 -16.34 1.22
CA LYS A 218 -3.41 -16.42 2.69
C LYS A 218 -2.51 -17.56 3.18
N THR A 219 -2.51 -18.70 2.50
CA THR A 219 -1.71 -19.88 2.89
C THR A 219 -0.23 -19.57 2.76
N THR A 220 0.17 -18.97 1.63
CA THR A 220 1.56 -18.58 1.39
C THR A 220 2.04 -17.57 2.45
N ARG A 221 1.25 -16.52 2.71
CA ARG A 221 1.64 -15.43 3.63
C ARG A 221 1.62 -15.81 5.11
N ASN A 222 0.84 -16.82 5.51
CA ASN A 222 0.80 -17.27 6.90
C ASN A 222 2.00 -18.15 7.31
N ASN A 223 2.82 -18.60 6.35
CA ASN A 223 4.02 -19.38 6.62
C ASN A 223 5.27 -18.54 6.34
N SER A 224 6.05 -18.25 7.40
CA SER A 224 7.29 -17.46 7.30
C SER A 224 8.37 -18.12 6.44
N ASP A 225 8.33 -19.43 6.23
CA ASP A 225 9.26 -20.12 5.33
C ASP A 225 9.10 -19.67 3.87
N ASN A 226 7.95 -19.06 3.54
CA ASN A 226 7.68 -18.49 2.23
C ASN A 226 8.17 -17.06 2.07
N TYR A 227 8.72 -16.43 3.11
CA TYR A 227 9.17 -15.04 3.03
C TYR A 227 10.52 -14.97 2.31
N THR A 228 10.62 -14.10 1.30
CA THR A 228 11.82 -13.99 0.48
C THR A 228 12.90 -13.13 1.14
N HIS A 229 14.12 -13.18 0.60
CA HIS A 229 15.17 -12.24 0.98
C HIS A 229 14.70 -10.78 0.80
N THR A 230 13.92 -10.48 -0.24
CA THR A 230 13.38 -9.15 -0.52
C THR A 230 12.48 -8.64 0.62
N PHE A 231 11.64 -9.50 1.22
CA PHE A 231 10.81 -9.14 2.38
C PHE A 231 11.67 -8.66 3.56
N TYR A 232 12.68 -9.45 3.93
CA TYR A 232 13.54 -9.11 5.06
C TYR A 232 14.42 -7.88 4.76
N LYS A 233 14.89 -7.75 3.52
CA LYS A 233 15.67 -6.60 3.06
C LYS A 233 14.85 -5.31 3.12
N PHE A 234 13.57 -5.35 2.70
CA PHE A 234 12.65 -4.22 2.78
C PHE A 234 12.45 -3.79 4.23
N ALA A 235 12.05 -4.72 5.11
CA ALA A 235 11.76 -4.39 6.50
C ALA A 235 12.98 -3.81 7.23
N LYS A 236 14.18 -4.36 6.95
CA LYS A 236 15.45 -3.83 7.49
C LYS A 236 15.75 -2.43 6.98
N ALA A 237 15.49 -2.14 5.70
CA ALA A 237 15.71 -0.82 5.12
C ALA A 237 14.76 0.23 5.68
N VAL A 238 13.47 -0.09 5.87
CA VAL A 238 12.51 0.81 6.51
C VAL A 238 12.94 1.11 7.96
N HIS A 239 13.26 0.09 8.74
CA HIS A 239 13.76 0.27 10.11
C HIS A 239 15.01 1.17 10.16
N LYS A 240 16.01 0.94 9.29
CA LYS A 240 17.18 1.81 9.18
C LYS A 240 16.83 3.26 8.85
N GLY A 241 15.80 3.47 8.04
CA GLY A 241 15.30 4.80 7.72
C GLY A 241 14.71 5.49 8.94
N ILE A 242 13.89 4.77 9.71
CA ILE A 242 13.29 5.25 10.96
C ILE A 242 14.39 5.62 11.97
N GLU A 243 15.37 4.73 12.20
CA GLU A 243 16.46 4.99 13.16
C GLU A 243 17.35 6.17 12.77
N LYS A 244 17.44 6.53 11.48
CA LYS A 244 18.18 7.71 11.03
C LYS A 244 17.39 9.00 11.11
N ALA A 245 16.09 8.91 11.32
CA ALA A 245 15.19 10.05 11.42
C ALA A 245 14.90 10.45 12.88
N LYS A 246 15.24 9.58 13.84
CA LYS A 246 15.30 9.89 15.27
C LYS A 246 16.51 10.78 15.57
#